data_AF-A0A931L6X8-F1
#
_entry.id   AF-A0A931L6X8-F1
#
_cell.length_a   1.000
_cell.length_b   1.000
_cell.length_c   1.000
_cell.angle_alpha   90.00
_cell.angle_beta   90.00
_cell.angle_gamma   90.00
#
_symmetry.space_group_name_H-M   'P 1'
#
loop_
_entity.id
_entity.type
_entity.pdbx_description
1 polymer ?
#
loop_
_entity_poly.entity_id
_entity_poly.type
_entity_poly.pdbx_seq_one_letter_code
_entity_poly.pdbx_strand_id
1 'polypeptide(L)'
;MSGLKTPAAFAGIEDDEARAAALFSEMTKVMFHPRCANCHPRDGGPRQGDDMSPHVPQVVRGDGLGAPGMECTACHGASNVAFATSEGSIPGAEPWALAPASMGWIGLDATALCAQVKDESRNGGRSLADLVDHNTKDHLVNWAWNPGDGRAPAPGDQATFGALTAAWVEAGAHCPG
;
A
#
# COMPACT_ATOMS: atom_id res chain seq x y z
N MET A 1 -12.88 -14.80 3.75
CA MET A 1 -11.83 -14.25 2.86
C MET A 1 -10.50 -14.76 3.38
N SER A 2 -9.75 -15.46 2.53
CA SER A 2 -8.50 -16.12 2.89
C SER A 2 -7.46 -15.09 3.35
N GLY A 3 -6.95 -15.24 4.58
CA GLY A 3 -5.91 -14.36 5.14
C GLY A 3 -4.62 -14.35 4.34
N LEU A 4 -3.75 -13.40 4.68
CA LEU A 4 -2.39 -13.31 4.13
C LEU A 4 -1.55 -14.47 4.67
N LYS A 5 -0.90 -15.23 3.79
CA LYS A 5 0.00 -16.31 4.19
C LYS A 5 1.31 -15.74 4.75
N THR A 6 1.91 -16.43 5.71
CA THR A 6 3.25 -16.09 6.20
C THR A 6 4.33 -16.65 5.27
N PRO A 7 5.59 -16.16 5.35
CA PRO A 7 6.69 -16.69 4.55
C PRO A 7 6.90 -18.21 4.70
N ALA A 8 6.57 -18.77 5.86
CA ALA A 8 6.68 -20.22 6.13
C ALA A 8 5.86 -21.08 5.14
N ALA A 9 4.77 -20.55 4.59
CA ALA A 9 3.98 -21.24 3.58
C ALA A 9 4.71 -21.44 2.24
N PHE A 10 5.81 -20.72 2.02
CA PHE A 10 6.61 -20.75 0.80
C PHE A 10 8.00 -21.37 1.00
N ALA A 11 8.34 -21.76 2.25
CA ALA A 11 9.65 -22.29 2.59
C ALA A 11 9.98 -23.63 1.91
N GLY A 12 8.97 -24.37 1.43
CA GLY A 12 9.15 -25.62 0.69
C GLY A 12 9.48 -25.45 -0.82
N ILE A 13 9.55 -24.22 -1.33
CA ILE A 13 9.95 -23.94 -2.72
C ILE A 13 11.48 -23.83 -2.74
N GLU A 14 12.16 -24.81 -3.32
CA GLU A 14 13.64 -24.88 -3.34
C GLU A 14 14.27 -23.91 -4.34
N ASP A 15 13.59 -23.63 -5.46
CA ASP A 15 14.04 -22.69 -6.48
C ASP A 15 13.77 -21.24 -6.02
N ASP A 16 14.84 -20.45 -5.86
CA ASP A 16 14.75 -19.10 -5.32
C ASP A 16 13.92 -18.16 -6.21
N GLU A 17 14.03 -18.28 -7.53
CA GLU A 17 13.26 -17.49 -8.48
C GLU A 17 11.75 -17.77 -8.36
N ALA A 18 11.37 -19.05 -8.37
CA ALA A 18 9.99 -19.48 -8.16
C ALA A 18 9.47 -19.08 -6.77
N ARG A 19 10.32 -19.17 -5.73
CA ARG A 19 9.96 -18.78 -4.37
C ARG A 19 9.70 -17.27 -4.27
N ALA A 20 10.58 -16.46 -4.82
CA ALA A 20 10.43 -15.01 -4.85
C ALA A 20 9.17 -14.60 -5.64
N ALA A 21 8.91 -15.19 -6.81
CA ALA A 21 7.69 -14.95 -7.58
C ALA A 21 6.42 -15.29 -6.80
N ALA A 22 6.42 -16.40 -6.05
CA ALA A 22 5.28 -16.81 -5.23
C ALA A 22 5.06 -15.87 -4.04
N LEU A 23 6.14 -15.45 -3.36
CA LEU A 23 6.10 -14.48 -2.27
C LEU A 23 5.55 -13.13 -2.74
N PHE A 24 6.03 -12.63 -3.88
CA PHE A 24 5.53 -11.38 -4.47
C PHE A 24 4.05 -11.49 -4.85
N SER A 25 3.64 -12.63 -5.45
CA SER A 25 2.24 -12.89 -5.77
C SER A 25 1.34 -12.83 -4.52
N GLU A 26 1.80 -13.35 -3.38
CA GLU A 26 1.08 -13.23 -2.11
C GLU A 26 1.01 -11.77 -1.62
N MET A 27 2.12 -11.02 -1.72
CA MET A 27 2.17 -9.59 -1.38
C MET A 27 1.18 -8.76 -2.19
N THR A 28 0.89 -9.13 -3.44
CA THR A 28 -0.08 -8.39 -4.28
C THR A 28 -1.49 -8.36 -3.69
N LYS A 29 -1.87 -9.31 -2.84
CA LYS A 29 -3.15 -9.30 -2.13
C LYS A 29 -3.30 -8.07 -1.24
N VAL A 30 -2.19 -7.58 -0.66
CA VAL A 30 -2.14 -6.34 0.12
C VAL A 30 -2.01 -5.14 -0.82
N MET A 31 -1.06 -5.16 -1.75
CA MET A 31 -0.77 -4.01 -2.62
C MET A 31 -1.95 -3.60 -3.52
N PHE A 32 -2.75 -4.57 -3.99
CA PHE A 32 -3.97 -4.31 -4.76
C PHE A 32 -5.22 -4.12 -3.90
N HIS A 33 -5.13 -4.32 -2.58
CA HIS A 33 -6.26 -4.06 -1.69
C HIS A 33 -6.59 -2.55 -1.68
N PRO A 34 -7.86 -2.14 -1.55
CA PRO A 34 -8.25 -0.72 -1.51
C PRO A 34 -7.50 0.11 -0.46
N ARG A 35 -7.02 -0.49 0.62
CA ARG A 35 -6.21 0.22 1.64
C ARG A 35 -4.84 0.66 1.13
N CYS A 36 -4.26 -0.03 0.14
CA CYS A 36 -3.02 0.37 -0.53
C CYS A 36 -3.32 1.08 -1.86
N ALA A 37 -4.15 0.46 -2.71
CA ALA A 37 -4.45 0.98 -4.04
C ALA A 37 -5.02 2.41 -4.02
N ASN A 38 -5.82 2.77 -3.01
CA ASN A 38 -6.37 4.12 -2.89
C ASN A 38 -5.30 5.21 -2.70
N CYS A 39 -4.16 4.84 -2.12
CA CYS A 39 -3.02 5.72 -1.91
C CYS A 39 -2.04 5.72 -3.11
N HIS A 40 -2.17 4.72 -3.99
CA HIS A 40 -1.37 4.52 -5.19
C HIS A 40 -2.18 4.63 -6.52
N PRO A 41 -3.03 5.65 -6.70
CA PRO A 41 -3.67 5.87 -7.99
C PRO A 41 -2.63 6.26 -9.04
N ARG A 42 -2.91 5.92 -10.30
CA ARG A 42 -2.11 6.39 -11.45
C ARG A 42 -2.49 7.79 -11.91
N ASP A 43 -3.69 8.23 -11.57
CA ASP A 43 -4.25 9.52 -11.96
C ASP A 43 -4.06 10.58 -10.87
N GLY A 44 -4.71 11.73 -11.07
CA GLY A 44 -4.38 12.99 -10.41
C GLY A 44 -4.73 13.11 -8.93
N GLY A 45 -5.41 12.14 -8.30
CA GLY A 45 -5.85 12.26 -6.90
C GLY A 45 -6.20 10.92 -6.24
N PRO A 46 -6.39 10.90 -4.92
CA PRO A 46 -6.67 9.68 -4.15
C PRO A 46 -8.01 9.05 -4.51
N ARG A 47 -8.12 7.75 -4.23
CA ARG A 47 -9.42 7.05 -4.15
C ARG A 47 -9.87 6.92 -2.69
N GLN A 48 -11.12 6.56 -2.48
CA GLN A 48 -11.69 6.33 -1.15
C GLN A 48 -12.60 5.09 -1.15
N GLY A 49 -12.87 4.57 0.05
CA GLY A 49 -13.74 3.41 0.23
C GLY A 49 -13.18 2.11 -0.36
N ASP A 50 -13.95 1.04 -0.24
CA ASP A 50 -13.58 -0.29 -0.75
C ASP A 50 -13.93 -0.45 -2.24
N ASP A 51 -14.79 0.43 -2.77
CA ASP A 51 -15.10 0.53 -4.20
C ASP A 51 -14.07 1.36 -4.98
N MET A 52 -13.08 1.95 -4.28
CA MET A 52 -12.04 2.80 -4.84
C MET A 52 -12.60 3.97 -5.68
N SER A 53 -13.72 4.54 -5.24
CA SER A 53 -14.30 5.74 -5.84
C SER A 53 -13.36 6.95 -5.71
N PRO A 54 -13.46 7.98 -6.59
CA PRO A 54 -12.71 9.22 -6.39
C PRO A 54 -12.98 9.83 -5.00
N HIS A 55 -11.95 10.40 -4.37
CA HIS A 55 -12.08 11.06 -3.08
C HIS A 55 -13.13 12.20 -3.11
N VAL A 56 -13.88 12.36 -2.02
CA VAL A 56 -14.89 13.41 -1.83
C VAL A 56 -14.59 14.18 -0.53
N PRO A 57 -14.42 15.52 -0.58
CA PRO A 57 -14.44 16.36 -1.78
C PRO A 57 -13.29 16.00 -2.73
N GLN A 58 -13.44 16.32 -4.01
CA GLN A 58 -12.38 16.04 -4.98
C GLN A 58 -11.13 16.84 -4.61
N VAL A 59 -10.02 16.13 -4.46
CA VAL A 59 -8.69 16.69 -4.19
C VAL A 59 -7.70 16.14 -5.20
N VAL A 60 -6.61 16.87 -5.42
CA VAL A 60 -5.50 16.47 -6.29
C VAL A 60 -4.30 16.05 -5.46
N ARG A 61 -3.37 15.28 -6.04
CA ARG A 61 -2.16 14.79 -5.39
C ARG A 61 -1.24 15.92 -4.91
N GLY A 62 -1.03 16.94 -5.76
CA GLY A 62 0.06 17.90 -5.56
C GLY A 62 1.40 17.16 -5.46
N ASP A 63 2.23 17.54 -4.50
CA ASP A 63 3.47 16.83 -4.15
C ASP A 63 3.23 15.68 -3.13
N GLY A 64 2.00 15.15 -3.11
CA GLY A 64 1.54 14.17 -2.12
C GLY A 64 0.77 14.80 -0.95
N LEU A 65 0.70 16.13 -0.88
CA LEU A 65 0.10 16.86 0.25
C LEU A 65 -1.18 17.62 -0.11
N GLY A 66 -1.67 17.50 -1.34
CA GLY A 66 -2.80 18.29 -1.83
C GLY A 66 -2.37 19.55 -2.57
N ALA A 67 -3.35 20.33 -3.03
CA ALA A 67 -3.12 21.64 -3.65
C ALA A 67 -3.10 22.74 -2.58
N PRO A 68 -2.44 23.88 -2.84
CA PRO A 68 -2.48 25.03 -1.95
C PRO A 68 -3.91 25.44 -1.57
N GLY A 69 -4.21 25.51 -0.27
CA GLY A 69 -5.54 25.83 0.27
C GLY A 69 -6.53 24.66 0.33
N MET A 70 -6.12 23.48 -0.15
CA MET A 70 -6.85 22.21 -0.06
C MET A 70 -5.86 21.07 0.27
N GLU A 71 -4.93 21.34 1.17
CA GLU A 71 -3.96 20.37 1.66
C GLU A 71 -4.66 19.27 2.45
N CYS A 72 -4.09 18.05 2.43
CA CYS A 72 -4.70 16.90 3.09
C CYS A 72 -4.90 17.13 4.60
N THR A 73 -3.99 17.89 5.22
CA THR A 73 -4.01 18.22 6.65
C THR A 73 -5.13 19.17 7.07
N ALA A 74 -5.84 19.78 6.11
CA ALA A 74 -7.04 20.56 6.42
C ALA A 74 -8.18 19.69 6.98
N CYS A 75 -8.20 18.40 6.62
CA CYS A 75 -9.22 17.43 7.08
C CYS A 75 -8.60 16.26 7.84
N HIS A 76 -7.48 15.73 7.36
CA HIS A 76 -6.83 14.55 7.94
C HIS A 76 -5.83 14.95 9.03
N GLY A 77 -5.95 14.33 10.20
CA GLY A 77 -5.02 14.53 11.32
C GLY A 77 -4.21 13.29 11.64
N ALA A 78 -3.59 13.27 12.81
CA ALA A 78 -2.73 12.18 13.27
C ALA A 78 -3.46 10.86 13.57
N SER A 79 -4.80 10.85 13.61
CA SER A 79 -5.61 9.67 13.95
C SER A 79 -6.96 9.70 13.25
N ASN A 80 -7.60 8.54 13.13
CA ASN A 80 -8.94 8.42 12.57
C ASN A 80 -9.97 9.19 13.43
N VAL A 81 -10.86 9.95 12.78
CA VAL A 81 -11.92 10.71 13.46
C VAL A 81 -13.28 10.26 12.95
N ALA A 82 -14.09 9.64 13.80
CA ALA A 82 -15.45 9.23 13.44
C ALA A 82 -16.31 10.43 13.02
N PHE A 83 -17.16 10.24 12.01
CA PHE A 83 -18.13 11.26 11.63
C PHE A 83 -19.16 11.46 12.74
N ALA A 84 -19.54 12.71 13.01
CA ALA A 84 -20.48 13.01 14.09
C ALA A 84 -21.94 12.61 13.78
N THR A 85 -22.30 12.46 12.50
CA THR A 85 -23.71 12.32 12.06
C THR A 85 -23.96 11.18 11.09
N SER A 86 -22.92 10.42 10.72
CA SER A 86 -23.02 9.32 9.76
C SER A 86 -22.07 8.19 10.14
N GLU A 87 -22.26 7.01 9.55
CA GLU A 87 -21.30 5.91 9.69
C GLU A 87 -19.99 6.25 8.96
N GLY A 88 -18.88 5.84 9.56
CA GLY A 88 -17.53 5.99 9.00
C GLY A 88 -16.68 7.02 9.74
N SER A 89 -15.48 7.24 9.21
CA SER A 89 -14.50 8.16 9.80
C SER A 89 -13.64 8.84 8.74
N ILE A 90 -13.12 10.03 9.07
CA ILE A 90 -12.00 10.65 8.37
C ILE A 90 -10.72 9.87 8.72
N PRO A 91 -9.99 9.32 7.72
CA PRO A 91 -8.69 8.70 7.95
C PRO A 91 -7.68 9.64 8.63
N GLY A 92 -6.77 9.10 9.42
CA GLY A 92 -5.65 9.88 9.93
C GLY A 92 -4.45 9.04 10.36
N ALA A 93 -3.27 9.59 10.09
CA ALA A 93 -1.95 9.11 10.49
C ALA A 93 -0.96 10.29 10.40
N GLU A 94 0.18 10.20 11.09
CA GLU A 94 1.24 11.22 11.00
C GLU A 94 2.49 10.62 10.34
N PRO A 95 2.95 11.14 9.18
CA PRO A 95 2.26 12.09 8.30
C PRO A 95 1.09 11.44 7.52
N TRP A 96 0.13 12.24 7.06
CA TRP A 96 -0.90 11.82 6.09
C TRP A 96 -0.57 12.38 4.71
N ALA A 97 -0.17 11.52 3.78
CA ALA A 97 0.27 11.91 2.44
C ALA A 97 -0.09 10.85 1.39
N LEU A 98 -0.15 11.28 0.13
CA LEU A 98 -0.31 10.39 -1.02
C LEU A 98 1.06 9.98 -1.57
N ALA A 99 1.16 8.74 -2.07
CA ALA A 99 2.39 8.31 -2.75
C ALA A 99 2.71 9.21 -3.96
N PRO A 100 3.97 9.35 -4.38
CA PRO A 100 4.32 9.99 -5.65
C PRO A 100 3.59 9.38 -6.85
N ALA A 101 3.37 10.18 -7.91
CA ALA A 101 2.67 9.71 -9.11
C ALA A 101 3.39 8.53 -9.80
N SER A 102 4.72 8.47 -9.69
CA SER A 102 5.53 7.36 -10.20
C SER A 102 5.21 6.02 -9.52
N MET A 103 4.68 6.06 -8.30
CA MET A 103 4.25 4.89 -7.53
C MET A 103 2.77 4.53 -7.75
N GLY A 104 2.11 5.07 -8.77
CA GLY A 104 0.74 4.69 -9.11
C GLY A 104 0.69 3.31 -9.75
N TRP A 105 -0.15 2.40 -9.23
CA TRP A 105 -0.24 1.03 -9.74
C TRP A 105 -1.66 0.46 -9.93
N ILE A 106 -2.70 1.27 -9.73
CA ILE A 106 -4.06 0.84 -10.08
C ILE A 106 -4.11 0.39 -11.55
N GLY A 107 -4.61 -0.83 -11.79
CA GLY A 107 -4.75 -1.42 -13.12
C GLY A 107 -3.51 -2.14 -13.65
N LEU A 108 -2.42 -2.20 -12.88
CA LEU A 108 -1.29 -3.08 -13.20
C LEU A 108 -1.58 -4.52 -12.79
N ASP A 109 -0.97 -5.47 -13.50
CA ASP A 109 -0.87 -6.85 -13.05
C ASP A 109 0.32 -7.04 -12.10
N ALA A 110 0.46 -8.25 -11.54
CA ALA A 110 1.51 -8.57 -10.57
C ALA A 110 2.92 -8.41 -11.15
N THR A 111 3.12 -8.78 -12.41
CA THR A 111 4.42 -8.70 -13.09
C THR A 111 4.84 -7.25 -13.30
N ALA A 112 3.93 -6.41 -13.80
CA ALA A 112 4.17 -4.98 -13.98
C ALA A 112 4.37 -4.25 -12.66
N LEU A 113 3.60 -4.58 -11.62
CA LEU A 113 3.79 -4.03 -10.28
C LEU A 113 5.15 -4.43 -9.70
N CYS A 114 5.57 -5.68 -9.83
CA CYS A 114 6.89 -6.12 -9.38
C CYS A 114 8.01 -5.34 -10.07
N ALA A 115 7.95 -5.24 -11.40
CA ALA A 115 8.94 -4.48 -12.16
C ALA A 115 8.97 -3.01 -11.73
N GLN A 116 7.83 -2.41 -11.39
CA GLN A 116 7.74 -1.04 -10.89
C GLN A 116 8.33 -0.89 -9.48
N VAL A 117 7.98 -1.79 -8.56
CA VAL A 117 8.45 -1.74 -7.17
C VAL A 117 9.97 -1.91 -7.09
N LYS A 118 10.59 -2.67 -8.00
CA LYS A 118 12.05 -2.83 -8.07
C LYS A 118 12.80 -1.65 -8.70
N ASP A 119 12.11 -0.79 -9.43
CA ASP A 119 12.71 0.30 -10.17
C ASP A 119 12.74 1.56 -9.31
N GLU A 120 13.93 1.96 -8.86
CA GLU A 120 14.12 3.11 -7.96
C GLU A 120 13.59 4.42 -8.56
N SER A 121 13.57 4.54 -9.89
CA SER A 121 13.01 5.72 -10.56
C SER A 121 11.48 5.76 -10.49
N ARG A 122 10.83 4.62 -10.21
CA ARG A 122 9.37 4.46 -10.18
C ARG A 122 8.80 4.08 -8.81
N ASN A 123 9.63 3.83 -7.81
CA ASN A 123 9.20 3.44 -6.46
C ASN A 123 9.44 4.53 -5.38
N GLY A 124 9.78 5.75 -5.80
CA GLY A 124 10.13 6.85 -4.91
C GLY A 124 11.59 6.82 -4.42
N GLY A 125 12.50 6.20 -5.18
CA GLY A 125 13.93 6.16 -4.85
C GLY A 125 14.28 5.16 -3.74
N ARG A 126 13.44 4.14 -3.52
CA ARG A 126 13.61 3.15 -2.45
C ARG A 126 14.43 1.97 -2.94
N SER A 127 15.54 1.66 -2.29
CA SER A 127 16.22 0.38 -2.50
C SER A 127 15.36 -0.80 -2.02
N LEU A 128 15.74 -2.03 -2.34
CA LEU A 128 15.06 -3.22 -1.81
C LEU A 128 15.07 -3.27 -0.27
N ALA A 129 16.14 -2.81 0.37
CA ALA A 129 16.21 -2.71 1.83
C ALA A 129 15.24 -1.64 2.38
N ASP A 130 15.13 -0.49 1.70
CA ASP A 130 14.18 0.56 2.08
C ASP A 130 12.73 0.11 1.90
N LEU A 131 12.44 -0.76 0.94
CA LEU A 131 11.11 -1.36 0.79
C LEU A 131 10.77 -2.28 1.95
N VAL A 132 11.73 -3.07 2.44
CA VAL A 132 11.53 -3.89 3.65
C VAL A 132 11.24 -2.99 4.85
N ASP A 133 12.03 -1.93 5.04
CA ASP A 133 11.83 -0.99 6.14
C ASP A 133 10.47 -0.29 6.05
N HIS A 134 10.13 0.26 4.88
CA HIS A 134 8.85 0.91 4.62
C HIS A 134 7.67 -0.01 4.89
N ASN A 135 7.66 -1.21 4.30
CA ASN A 135 6.53 -2.14 4.47
C ASN A 135 6.39 -2.66 5.91
N THR A 136 7.49 -2.70 6.67
CA THR A 136 7.50 -3.23 8.05
C THR A 136 7.22 -2.18 9.11
N LYS A 137 7.66 -0.93 8.91
CA LYS A 137 7.75 0.07 9.98
C LYS A 137 7.01 1.38 9.70
N ASP A 138 6.69 1.66 8.44
CA ASP A 138 6.06 2.94 8.10
C ASP A 138 4.67 3.03 8.73
N HIS A 139 4.46 4.09 9.51
CA HIS A 139 3.22 4.31 10.25
C HIS A 139 2.03 4.56 9.31
N LEU A 140 2.24 5.22 8.18
CA LEU A 140 1.20 5.43 7.18
C LEU A 140 0.85 4.12 6.47
N VAL A 141 1.81 3.22 6.25
CA VAL A 141 1.53 1.87 5.75
C VAL A 141 0.72 1.07 6.78
N ASN A 142 1.07 1.17 8.07
CA ASN A 142 0.35 0.49 9.15
C ASN A 142 -1.14 0.87 9.24
N TRP A 143 -1.50 2.09 8.80
CA TRP A 143 -2.90 2.54 8.77
C TRP A 143 -3.80 1.57 7.98
N ALA A 144 -3.27 0.85 6.99
CA ALA A 144 -4.03 -0.10 6.18
C ALA A 144 -4.72 -1.21 7.00
N TRP A 145 -4.20 -1.55 8.18
CA TRP A 145 -4.80 -2.55 9.09
C TRP A 145 -5.60 -1.92 10.23
N ASN A 146 -5.53 -0.59 10.38
CA ASN A 146 -6.29 0.19 11.36
C ASN A 146 -7.03 1.36 10.67
N PRO A 147 -7.87 1.10 9.65
CA PRO A 147 -8.34 2.16 8.76
C PRO A 147 -9.43 3.05 9.37
N GLY A 148 -9.88 2.77 10.59
CA GLY A 148 -11.02 3.41 11.23
C GLY A 148 -12.36 2.91 10.69
N ASP A 149 -13.44 3.41 11.29
CA ASP A 149 -14.80 2.94 11.04
C ASP A 149 -15.21 3.06 9.57
N GLY A 150 -16.02 2.10 9.12
CA GLY A 150 -16.58 2.05 7.76
C GLY A 150 -15.63 1.52 6.68
N ARG A 151 -14.48 0.93 7.04
CA ARG A 151 -13.50 0.37 6.09
C ARG A 151 -13.02 -1.01 6.52
N ALA A 152 -12.90 -1.93 5.56
CA ALA A 152 -12.24 -3.21 5.80
C ALA A 152 -10.71 -3.05 5.92
N PRO A 153 -10.06 -3.71 6.90
CA PRO A 153 -8.60 -3.73 6.97
C PRO A 153 -8.00 -4.50 5.78
N ALA A 154 -6.74 -4.21 5.45
CA ALA A 154 -5.98 -5.03 4.51
C ALA A 154 -5.84 -6.48 5.02
N PRO A 155 -5.63 -7.46 4.11
CA PRO A 155 -5.40 -8.84 4.51
C PRO A 155 -4.19 -8.99 5.44
N GLY A 156 -4.31 -9.81 6.49
CA GLY A 156 -3.22 -10.10 7.42
C GLY A 156 -2.91 -8.94 8.37
N ASP A 157 -1.62 -8.67 8.58
CA ASP A 157 -1.07 -7.58 9.39
C ASP A 157 0.23 -7.04 8.75
N GLN A 158 0.69 -5.88 9.25
CA GLN A 158 1.92 -5.24 8.75
C GLN A 158 3.14 -6.12 8.95
N ALA A 159 3.24 -6.82 10.08
CA ALA A 159 4.37 -7.68 10.40
C ALA A 159 4.53 -8.81 9.36
N THR A 160 3.42 -9.43 8.97
CA THR A 160 3.39 -10.47 7.94
C THR A 160 3.71 -9.90 6.56
N PHE A 161 3.19 -8.73 6.22
CA PHE A 161 3.52 -8.07 4.94
C PHE A 161 5.01 -7.69 4.84
N GLY A 162 5.57 -7.14 5.92
CA GLY A 162 7.01 -6.87 6.04
C GLY A 162 7.85 -8.14 5.95
N ALA A 163 7.44 -9.21 6.63
CA ALA A 163 8.12 -10.50 6.58
C ALA A 163 8.09 -11.14 5.18
N LEU A 164 6.97 -11.03 4.45
CA LEU A 164 6.87 -11.45 3.05
C LEU A 164 7.80 -10.61 2.16
N THR A 165 7.85 -9.30 2.38
CA THR A 165 8.76 -8.40 1.65
C THR A 165 10.22 -8.79 1.87
N ALA A 166 10.62 -9.05 3.12
CA ALA A 166 11.96 -9.47 3.47
C ALA A 166 12.33 -10.82 2.83
N ALA A 167 11.44 -11.81 2.92
CA ALA A 167 11.65 -13.12 2.31
C ALA A 167 11.74 -13.04 0.78
N TRP A 168 10.95 -12.16 0.14
CA TRP A 168 11.01 -11.93 -1.30
C TRP A 168 12.36 -11.35 -1.71
N VAL A 169 12.87 -10.37 -0.96
CA VAL A 169 14.20 -9.78 -1.18
C VAL A 169 15.31 -10.80 -0.95
N GLU A 170 15.23 -11.60 0.11
CA GLU A 170 16.19 -12.67 0.42
C GLU A 170 16.28 -13.72 -0.70
N ALA A 171 15.13 -14.07 -1.30
CA ALA A 171 15.05 -14.99 -2.44
C ALA A 171 15.42 -14.34 -3.79
N GLY A 172 16.03 -13.15 -3.81
CA GLY A 172 16.53 -12.49 -5.03
C GLY A 172 15.56 -11.51 -5.70
N ALA A 173 14.40 -11.23 -5.07
CA ALA A 173 13.40 -10.28 -5.54
C ALA A 173 12.93 -10.53 -7.00
N HIS A 174 12.80 -11.79 -7.42
CA HIS A 174 12.30 -12.10 -8.76
C HIS A 174 10.81 -11.77 -8.90
N CYS A 175 10.41 -11.44 -10.13
CA CYS A 175 9.03 -11.10 -10.45
C CYS A 175 8.26 -12.33 -10.92
N PRO A 176 6.94 -12.38 -10.69
CA PRO A 176 6.09 -13.38 -11.36
C PRO A 176 6.23 -13.29 -12.88
N GLY A 177 6.15 -14.44 -13.55
CA GLY A 177 6.15 -14.57 -15.01
C GLY A 177 4.83 -14.20 -15.66
#